data_AF-A0A933T204-F1
#
_entry.id   AF-A0A933T204-F1
#
_cell.length_a   1.000
_cell.length_b   1.000
_cell.length_c   1.000
_cell.angle_alpha   90.00
_cell.angle_beta   90.00
_cell.angle_gamma   90.00
#
_symmetry.space_group_name_H-M   'P 1'
#
loop_
_entity.id
_entity.type
_entity.pdbx_description
1 polymer ?
#
loop_
_entity_poly.entity_id
_entity_poly.type
_entity_poly.pdbx_seq_one_letter_code
_entity_poly.pdbx_strand_id
1 'polypeptide(L)'
;MTLFETVRNAMLAGLGMQQKVSEFVDELVKKGELSESQGAKLIKEWSEKAEKGTEGLSKNFSEILTKTLDKMNLPTKDDIEKLNKKVQALSGRVKKLEGIKGEGQEE
;
A
#
# COMPACT_ATOMS: atom_id res chain seq x y z
N MET A 1 8.70 -8.58 -12.72
CA MET A 1 9.13 -8.15 -11.37
C MET A 1 7.91 -7.58 -10.69
N THR A 2 7.49 -8.16 -9.57
CA THR A 2 6.29 -7.68 -8.90
C THR A 2 6.60 -6.36 -8.17
N LEU A 3 5.65 -5.41 -8.18
CA LEU A 3 5.78 -4.14 -7.46
C LEU A 3 6.09 -4.37 -5.97
N PHE A 4 5.50 -5.44 -5.41
CA PHE A 4 5.70 -5.89 -4.04
C PHE A 4 7.15 -6.26 -3.73
N GLU A 5 7.83 -7.00 -4.60
CA GLU A 5 9.25 -7.33 -4.42
C GLU A 5 10.15 -6.09 -4.44
N THR A 6 9.81 -5.10 -5.28
CA THR A 6 10.59 -3.85 -5.35
C THR A 6 10.48 -3.05 -4.05
N VAL A 7 9.26 -2.94 -3.49
CA VAL A 7 9.03 -2.29 -2.19
C VAL A 7 9.71 -3.05 -1.06
N ARG A 8 9.61 -4.39 -1.06
CA ARG A 8 10.26 -5.25 -0.06
C ARG A 8 11.77 -5.09 -0.09
N ASN A 9 12.39 -5.12 -1.27
CA ASN A 9 13.83 -4.96 -1.42
C ASN A 9 14.29 -3.55 -1.04
N ALA A 10 13.52 -2.51 -1.36
CA ALA A 10 13.81 -1.14 -0.93
C ALA A 10 13.76 -0.99 0.59
N MET A 11 12.79 -1.63 1.26
CA MET A 11 12.68 -1.65 2.71
C MET A 11 13.87 -2.38 3.37
N LEU A 12 14.25 -3.56 2.85
CA LEU A 12 15.42 -4.30 3.33
C LEU A 12 16.73 -3.51 3.13
N ALA A 13 16.87 -2.81 2.01
CA ALA A 13 18.00 -1.92 1.77
C ALA A 13 18.02 -0.72 2.75
N GLY A 14 16.85 -0.17 3.08
CA GLY A 14 16.71 0.89 4.10
C GLY A 14 17.14 0.43 5.49
N LEU A 15 16.74 -0.78 5.90
CA LEU A 15 17.16 -1.38 7.18
C LEU A 15 18.67 -1.66 7.22
N GLY A 16 19.24 -2.17 6.12
CA GLY A 16 20.68 -2.37 6.02
C GLY A 16 21.48 -1.04 6.04
N MET A 17 20.91 0.03 5.48
CA MET A 17 21.51 1.37 5.54
C MET A 17 21.55 1.90 6.98
N GLN A 18 20.52 1.66 7.79
CA GLN A 18 20.50 2.04 9.21
C GLN A 18 21.64 1.37 9.99
N GLN A 19 21.84 0.06 9.80
CA GLN A 19 22.93 -0.67 10.45
C GLN A 19 24.31 -0.11 10.04
N LYS A 20 24.50 0.16 8.75
CA LYS A 20 25.75 0.70 8.21
C LYS A 20 26.06 2.11 8.71
N VAL A 21 25.03 2.94 8.93
CA VAL A 21 25.17 4.26 9.57
C VAL A 21 25.59 4.09 11.03
N SER A 22 25.03 3.12 11.75
CA SER A 22 25.42 2.84 13.13
C SER A 22 26.89 2.43 13.24
N GLU A 23 27.31 1.48 12.41
CA GLU A 23 28.69 1.01 12.36
C GLU A 23 29.67 2.14 12.00
N PHE A 24 29.31 3.00 11.04
CA PHE A 24 30.13 4.13 10.63
C PHE A 24 30.31 5.15 11.77
N VAL A 25 29.23 5.47 12.50
CA VAL A 25 29.30 6.37 13.65
C VAL A 25 30.14 5.76 14.77
N ASP A 26 29.97 4.46 15.05
CA ASP A 26 30.77 3.76 16.06
C ASP A 26 32.26 3.72 15.70
N GLU A 27 32.61 3.60 14.41
CA GLU A 27 34.00 3.71 13.96
C GLU A 27 34.60 5.09 14.20
N LEU A 28 33.84 6.16 13.94
CA LEU A 28 34.31 7.53 14.17
C LEU A 28 34.51 7.80 15.68
N VAL A 29 33.66 7.23 16.53
CA VAL A 29 33.83 7.28 17.99
C VAL A 29 35.09 6.53 18.41
N LYS A 30 35.33 5.33 17.88
CA LYS A 30 36.55 4.55 18.16
C LYS A 30 37.83 5.23 17.70
N LYS A 31 37.78 5.97 16.57
CA LYS A 31 38.90 6.77 16.06
C LYS A 31 39.13 8.05 16.87
N GLY A 32 38.25 8.37 17.82
CA GLY A 32 38.30 9.59 18.62
C GLY A 32 37.89 10.85 17.84
N GLU A 33 37.35 10.69 16.63
CA GLU A 33 36.85 11.79 15.80
C GLU A 33 35.49 12.32 16.31
N LEU A 34 34.78 11.50 17.10
CA LEU A 34 33.52 11.82 17.75
C LEU A 34 33.53 11.34 19.20
N SER A 35 32.89 12.09 20.11
CA SER A 35 32.58 11.55 21.44
C SER A 35 31.40 10.58 21.37
N GLU A 36 31.29 9.66 22.35
CA GLU A 36 30.13 8.75 22.47
C GLU A 36 28.80 9.52 22.49
N SER A 37 28.77 10.66 23.17
CA SER A 37 27.58 11.54 23.24
C SER A 37 27.21 12.16 21.89
N GLN A 38 28.19 12.51 21.06
CA GLN A 38 27.95 13.05 19.72
C GLN A 38 27.52 11.95 18.76
N GLY A 39 28.12 10.76 18.83
CA GLY A 39 27.73 9.61 18.03
C GLY A 39 26.28 9.19 18.30
N ALA A 40 25.90 9.02 19.57
CA ALA A 40 24.53 8.70 19.96
C ALA A 40 23.51 9.74 19.48
N LYS A 41 23.90 11.03 19.49
CA LYS A 41 23.05 12.12 18.99
C LYS A 41 22.85 12.04 17.48
N LEU A 42 23.89 11.74 16.71
CA LEU A 42 23.80 11.60 15.24
C LEU A 42 22.91 10.42 14.82
N ILE A 43 23.05 9.27 15.50
CA ILE A 43 22.18 8.10 15.29
C ILE A 43 20.72 8.50 15.51
N LYS A 44 20.44 9.16 16.64
CA LYS A 44 19.09 9.57 17.02
C LYS A 44 18.49 10.56 16.02
N GLU A 45 19.24 11.58 15.62
CA GLU A 45 18.77 12.55 14.62
C GLU A 45 18.52 11.91 13.24
N TRP A 46 19.34 10.94 12.85
CA TRP A 46 19.15 10.17 11.62
C TRP A 46 17.88 9.33 11.68
N SER A 47 17.66 8.58 12.77
CA SER A 47 16.46 7.76 12.96
C SER A 47 15.19 8.61 13.01
N GLU A 48 15.20 9.74 13.73
CA GLU A 48 14.05 10.64 13.77
C GLU A 48 13.73 11.25 12.40
N LYS A 49 14.75 11.57 11.59
CA LYS A 49 14.54 12.03 10.20
C LYS A 49 14.03 10.91 9.31
N ALA A 50 14.52 9.68 9.49
CA ALA A 50 14.07 8.52 8.74
C ALA A 50 12.59 8.22 9.04
N GLU A 51 12.17 8.20 10.31
CA GLU A 51 10.77 8.00 10.72
C GLU A 51 9.84 9.08 10.17
N LYS A 52 10.22 10.36 10.27
CA LYS A 52 9.43 11.46 9.68
C LYS A 52 9.34 11.34 8.15
N GLY A 53 10.41 10.89 7.51
CA GLY A 53 10.45 10.65 6.06
C GLY A 53 9.54 9.49 5.64
N THR A 54 9.51 8.40 6.40
CA THR A 54 8.68 7.22 6.09
C THR A 54 7.19 7.46 6.34
N GLU A 55 6.80 8.24 7.34
CA GLU A 55 5.40 8.65 7.55
C GLU A 55 4.88 9.49 6.37
N GLY A 56 5.65 10.50 5.96
CA GLY A 56 5.32 11.33 4.80
C GLY A 56 5.26 10.51 3.50
N LEU A 57 6.18 9.56 3.34
CA LEU A 57 6.19 8.65 2.21
C LEU A 57 4.95 7.75 2.19
N SER A 58 4.54 7.19 3.33
CA SER A 58 3.39 6.26 3.41
C SER A 58 2.07 6.93 3.01
N LYS A 59 1.89 8.19 3.42
CA LYS A 59 0.71 8.99 3.06
C LYS A 59 0.68 9.30 1.56
N ASN A 60 1.80 9.81 1.03
CA ASN A 60 1.93 10.11 -0.40
C ASN A 60 1.83 8.84 -1.27
N PHE A 61 2.38 7.73 -0.80
CA PHE A 61 2.37 6.45 -1.49
C PHE A 61 0.95 5.88 -1.59
N SER A 62 0.16 5.95 -0.51
CA SER A 62 -1.25 5.57 -0.53
C SER A 62 -2.03 6.42 -1.54
N GLU A 63 -1.85 7.74 -1.53
CA GLU A 63 -2.51 8.62 -2.50
C GLU A 63 -2.09 8.33 -3.95
N ILE A 64 -0.80 8.07 -4.20
CA ILE A 64 -0.29 7.73 -5.53
C ILE A 64 -0.86 6.38 -5.99
N LEU A 65 -0.92 5.39 -5.10
CA LEU A 65 -1.53 4.09 -5.41
C LEU A 65 -3.01 4.25 -5.74
N THR A 66 -3.78 4.96 -4.92
CA THR A 66 -5.20 5.25 -5.18
C THR A 66 -5.37 5.95 -6.53
N LYS A 67 -4.63 7.05 -6.78
CA LYS A 67 -4.71 7.79 -8.05
C LYS A 67 -4.28 6.95 -9.26
N THR A 68 -3.32 6.04 -9.09
CA THR A 68 -2.87 5.15 -10.17
C THR A 68 -3.90 4.06 -10.44
N LEU A 69 -4.50 3.49 -9.40
CA LEU A 69 -5.60 2.53 -9.52
C LEU A 69 -6.82 3.18 -10.18
N ASP A 70 -7.17 4.40 -9.78
CA ASP A 70 -8.25 5.19 -10.40
C ASP A 70 -7.98 5.46 -11.89
N LYS A 71 -6.73 5.83 -12.24
CA LYS A 71 -6.33 6.09 -13.63
C LYS A 71 -6.24 4.84 -14.49
N MET A 72 -6.01 3.66 -13.90
CA MET A 72 -5.98 2.40 -14.63
C MET A 72 -7.37 1.83 -14.94
N ASN A 73 -8.45 2.52 -14.55
CA ASN A 73 -9.84 2.07 -14.74
C ASN A 73 -10.05 0.64 -14.21
N LEU A 74 -9.28 0.25 -13.19
CA LEU A 74 -9.36 -1.05 -12.55
C LEU A 74 -10.59 -1.04 -11.63
N PRO A 75 -11.61 -1.89 -11.89
CA PRO A 75 -12.78 -1.94 -11.03
C PRO A 75 -12.34 -2.37 -9.62
N THR A 76 -12.74 -1.58 -8.63
CA THR A 76 -12.48 -1.91 -7.23
C THR A 76 -13.32 -3.12 -6.80
N LYS A 77 -12.97 -3.74 -5.67
CA LYS A 77 -13.81 -4.80 -5.08
C LYS A 77 -15.27 -4.36 -4.91
N ASP A 78 -15.46 -3.11 -4.51
CA ASP A 78 -16.79 -2.51 -4.32
C ASP A 78 -17.57 -2.38 -5.62
N ASP A 79 -16.88 -2.07 -6.74
CA ASP A 79 -17.51 -2.00 -8.06
C ASP A 79 -17.97 -3.38 -8.53
N ILE A 80 -17.17 -4.42 -8.26
CA ILE A 80 -17.53 -5.81 -8.54
C ILE A 80 -18.74 -6.22 -7.70
N GLU A 81 -18.80 -5.88 -6.41
CA GLU A 81 -19.95 -6.17 -5.57
C GLU A 81 -21.22 -5.44 -6.03
N LYS A 82 -21.12 -4.16 -6.39
CA LYS A 82 -22.25 -3.38 -6.94
C LYS A 82 -22.75 -4.01 -8.23
N LEU A 83 -21.85 -4.46 -9.10
CA LEU A 83 -22.22 -5.13 -10.34
C LEU A 83 -22.92 -6.46 -10.05
N ASN A 84 -22.42 -7.23 -9.10
CA ASN A 84 -23.01 -8.52 -8.72
C ASN A 84 -24.43 -8.36 -8.13
N LYS A 85 -24.65 -7.34 -7.29
CA LYS A 85 -25.98 -6.98 -6.77
C LYS A 85 -26.94 -6.56 -7.89
N LYS A 86 -26.47 -5.76 -8.85
CA LYS A 86 -27.27 -5.37 -10.02
C LYS A 86 -27.63 -6.60 -10.86
N VAL A 87 -26.68 -7.49 -11.11
CA VAL A 87 -26.92 -8.75 -11.84
C VAL A 87 -27.96 -9.61 -11.12
N GLN A 88 -27.85 -9.80 -9.80
CA GLN A 88 -28.87 -10.54 -9.04
C GLN A 88 -30.26 -9.91 -9.11
N ALA A 89 -30.36 -8.58 -9.00
CA ALA A 89 -31.62 -7.88 -9.11
C ALA A 89 -32.25 -8.00 -10.51
N LEU A 90 -31.43 -7.90 -11.57
CA LEU A 90 -31.87 -8.14 -12.94
C LEU A 90 -32.29 -9.59 -13.16
N SER A 91 -31.50 -10.58 -12.72
CA SER A 91 -31.84 -11.99 -12.80
C SER A 91 -33.15 -12.32 -12.07
N GLY A 92 -33.40 -11.70 -10.91
CA GLY A 92 -34.66 -11.83 -10.18
C GLY A 92 -35.85 -11.25 -10.95
N ARG A 93 -35.67 -10.12 -11.65
CA ARG A 93 -36.71 -9.50 -12.49
C ARG A 93 -36.98 -10.32 -13.75
N VAL A 94 -35.93 -10.82 -14.40
CA VAL A 94 -36.05 -11.70 -15.58
C VAL A 94 -36.82 -12.96 -15.19
N LYS A 95 -36.47 -13.61 -14.08
CA LYS A 95 -37.19 -14.80 -13.59
C LYS A 95 -38.67 -14.54 -13.30
N LYS A 96 -39.01 -13.35 -12.77
CA LYS A 96 -40.42 -12.95 -12.58
C LYS A 96 -41.14 -12.74 -13.91
N LEU A 97 -40.50 -12.09 -14.88
CA LEU A 97 -41.10 -11.82 -16.20
C LEU A 97 -41.25 -13.09 -17.04
N GLU A 98 -40.29 -14.02 -16.96
CA GLU A 98 -40.36 -15.32 -17.60
C GLU A 98 -41.39 -16.23 -16.93
N GLY A 99 -41.57 -16.14 -15.60
CA GLY A 99 -42.64 -16.83 -14.88
C GLY A 99 -44.05 -16.31 -15.20
N ILE A 100 -44.20 -15.02 -15.53
CA ILE A 100 -45.49 -14.42 -15.90
C ILE A 100 -45.94 -14.81 -17.32
N LYS A 101 -45.04 -15.26 -18.19
CA LYS A 101 -45.36 -15.63 -19.58
C LYS A 101 -45.98 -17.02 -19.74
N GLY A 102 -46.10 -17.81 -18.67
CA GLY A 102 -46.61 -19.19 -18.71
C GLY A 102 -48.09 -19.38 -18.37
N GLU A 103 -48.81 -18.35 -17.90
CA GLU A 103 -50.19 -18.51 -17.38
C GLU A 103 -51.27 -17.77 -18.21
N GLY A 104 -51.01 -17.50 -19.49
CA GLY A 104 -51.90 -16.67 -20.31
C GLY A 104 -52.31 -17.20 -21.68
N GLN A 105 -52.09 -18.49 -21.98
CA GLN A 105 -52.53 -19.10 -23.25
C GLN A 105 -53.01 -20.55 -23.07
N GLU A 106 -54.06 -20.75 -22.29
CA GLU A 106 -54.96 -21.90 -22.45
C GLU A 106 -56.40 -21.43 -22.16
N GLU A 107 -57.03 -20.83 -23.17
CA GLU A 107 -58.48 -20.88 -23.41
C GLU A 107 -58.72 -21.13 -24.90
#